data_AF-A0A7K0NDH6-F1
#
_entry.id   AF-A0A7K0NDH6-F1
#
_cell.length_a   1.000
_cell.length_b   1.000
_cell.length_c   1.000
_cell.angle_alpha   90.00
_cell.angle_beta   90.00
_cell.angle_gamma   90.00
#
_symmetry.space_group_name_H-M   'P 1'
#
loop_
_entity.id
_entity.type
_entity.pdbx_description
1 polymer ?
#
loop_
_entity_poly.entity_id
_entity_poly.type
_entity_poly.pdbx_seq_one_letter_code
_entity_poly.pdbx_strand_id
1 'polypeptide(L)' 'MKSAIVTGGAHGIGRVIVNQLASEGWHVGILD' A
#
# COMPACT_ATOMS: atom_id res chain seq x y z
N MET A 1 1.57 -13.93 7.47
CA MET A 1 1.26 -13.08 6.29
C MET A 1 0.65 -11.79 6.82
N LYS A 2 1.20 -10.62 6.49
CA LYS A 2 0.70 -9.31 6.93
C LYS A 2 -0.08 -8.66 5.78
N SER A 3 -1.19 -8.00 6.10
CA SER A 3 -2.05 -7.35 5.10
C SER A 3 -2.35 -5.91 5.51
N ALA A 4 -2.47 -5.02 4.53
CA ALA A 4 -2.83 -3.62 4.73
C ALA A 4 -3.82 -3.16 3.65
N ILE A 5 -4.74 -2.27 4.02
CA ILE A 5 -5.54 -1.51 3.05
C ILE A 5 -5.06 -0.07 3.12
N VAL A 6 -4.65 0.49 1.98
CA VAL A 6 -4.24 1.89 1.85
C VAL A 6 -5.29 2.63 1.05
N THR A 7 -5.92 3.64 1.68
CA THR A 7 -6.83 4.56 1.00
C THR A 7 -6.05 5.67 0.29
N GLY A 8 -6.48 6.10 -0.89
CA GLY A 8 -5.74 7.08 -1.71
C GLY A 8 -4.36 6.56 -2.17
N GLY A 9 -4.19 5.24 -2.27
CA GLY A 9 -2.92 4.56 -2.53
C GLY A 9 -2.48 4.51 -3.99
N ALA A 10 -3.30 4.99 -4.93
CA ALA A 10 -2.97 5.01 -6.35
C ALA A 10 -1.96 6.10 -6.72
N HIS A 11 -1.91 7.21 -5.95
CA HIS A 11 -1.11 8.39 -6.29
C HIS A 11 -0.41 9.02 -5.07
N GLY A 12 0.54 9.93 -5.35
CA GLY A 12 1.18 10.77 -4.35
C GLY A 12 1.77 10.01 -3.16
N ILE A 13 1.49 10.50 -1.95
CA ILE A 13 2.00 9.92 -0.70
C ILE A 13 1.47 8.49 -0.50
N GLY A 14 0.20 8.23 -0.81
CA GLY A 14 -0.39 6.91 -0.66
C GLY A 14 0.34 5.86 -1.49
N ARG A 15 0.77 6.21 -2.71
CA ARG A 15 1.56 5.31 -3.56
C ARG A 15 2.93 4.98 -2.97
N VAL A 16 3.58 5.94 -2.31
CA VAL A 16 4.86 5.70 -1.63
C VAL A 16 4.68 4.69 -0.49
N ILE A 17 3.61 4.83 0.30
CA ILE A 17 3.30 3.91 1.40
C ILE A 17 2.98 2.50 0.87
N VAL A 18 2.16 2.38 -0.19
CA VAL A 18 1.86 1.09 -0.83
C VAL A 18 3.15 0.38 -1.26
N ASN A 19 4.05 1.11 -1.94
CA ASN A 19 5.30 0.54 -2.44
C ASN A 19 6.22 0.06 -1.31
N GLN A 20 6.28 0.82 -0.21
CA GLN A 20 7.07 0.42 0.96
C GLN A 20 6.50 -0.83 1.63
N LEU A 21 5.18 -0.90 1.86
CA LEU A 21 4.57 -2.08 2.47
C LEU A 21 4.72 -3.32 1.58
N ALA A 22 4.57 -3.15 0.27
CA ALA A 22 4.80 -4.24 -0.69
C ALA A 22 6.25 -4.73 -0.68
N SER A 23 7.25 -3.82 -0.60
CA SER A 23 8.67 -4.21 -0.54
C SER A 23 9.04 -4.94 0.75
N GLU A 24 8.33 -4.66 1.85
CA GLU A 24 8.42 -5.39 3.12
C GLU A 24 7.69 -6.75 3.10
N GLY A 25 7.06 -7.12 1.98
CA GLY A 25 6.37 -8.41 1.81
C GLY A 25 4.93 -8.45 2.32
N TRP A 26 4.29 -7.29 2.49
CA TRP A 26 2.88 -7.24 2.84
C TRP A 26 1.99 -7.49 1.62
N HIS A 27 0.81 -8.06 1.86
CA HIS A 27 -0.26 -8.09 0.87
C HIS A 27 -1.08 -6.80 0.99
N VAL A 28 -0.96 -5.91 0.01
CA VAL A 28 -1.52 -4.55 0.07
C VAL A 28 -2.70 -4.43 -0.87
N GLY A 29 -3.87 -4.07 -0.33
CA GLY A 29 -5.03 -3.63 -1.09
C GLY A 29 -5.05 -2.11 -1.20
N ILE A 30 -5.38 -1.59 -2.37
CA ILE A 30 -5.58 -0.15 -2.61
C ILE A 30 -7.07 0.13 -2.73
N LEU A 31 -7.55 1.17 -2.05
CA LEU A 31 -8.87 1.76 -2.26
C LEU A 31 -8.69 3.24 -2.59
N ASP A 32 -9.11 3.67 -3.79
CA ASP A 32 -8.93 5.06 -4.25
C ASP A 32 -10.27 5.68 -4.63
#